data_AF-A0A416I3G8-F1
#
_entry.id   AF-A0A416I3G8-F1
#
_cell.length_a   1.000
_cell.length_b   1.000
_cell.length_c   1.000
_cell.angle_alpha   90.00
_cell.angle_beta   90.00
_cell.angle_gamma   90.00
#
_symmetry.space_group_name_H-M   'P 1'
#
loop_
_entity.id
_entity.type
_entity.pdbx_description
1 polymer ?
#
loop_
_entity_poly.entity_id
_entity_poly.type
_entity_poly.pdbx_seq_one_letter_code
_entity_poly.pdbx_strand_id
1 'polypeptide(L)'
;MGADSVPKKLGKNPIVMPELWAYVGGANRQCQVAYKFNVEDYETFYIEKIEKYNNQWITYSFVGTTSGGISTNLSYSIGKDMNISPYVLLRITLTPGSDTGKESFVRITNLRIS
;
A
#
# COMPACT_ATOMS: atom_id res chain seq x y z
N MET A 1 -31.07 2.40 2.99
CA MET A 1 -30.27 3.42 2.27
C MET A 1 -28.83 2.92 2.29
N GLY A 2 -28.30 2.52 1.13
CA GLY A 2 -26.90 2.14 1.02
C GLY A 2 -26.05 3.41 1.09
N ALA A 3 -25.00 3.39 1.90
CA ALA A 3 -24.01 4.45 1.88
C ALA A 3 -23.24 4.32 0.56
N ASP A 4 -23.68 5.03 -0.48
CA ASP A 4 -22.89 5.19 -1.69
C ASP A 4 -21.65 6.00 -1.32
N SER A 5 -20.51 5.33 -1.24
CA SER A 5 -19.22 6.00 -1.06
C SER A 5 -18.92 6.80 -2.32
N VAL A 6 -19.19 8.10 -2.30
CA VAL A 6 -18.79 9.00 -3.39
C VAL A 6 -17.28 9.20 -3.29
N PRO A 7 -16.48 8.81 -4.32
CA PRO A 7 -15.05 9.05 -4.32
C PRO A 7 -14.81 10.56 -4.38
N LYS A 8 -14.32 11.14 -3.28
CA LYS A 8 -13.91 12.55 -3.25
C LYS A 8 -12.45 12.63 -3.67
N LYS A 9 -12.12 13.53 -4.61
CA LYS A 9 -10.71 13.86 -4.89
C LYS A 9 -10.09 14.40 -3.60
N LEU A 10 -9.07 13.70 -3.12
CA LEU A 10 -8.23 14.17 -2.03
C LEU A 10 -7.38 15.29 -2.62
N GLY A 11 -7.73 16.55 -2.34
CA GLY A 11 -7.00 17.71 -2.87
C GLY A 11 -5.53 17.72 -2.44
N LYS A 12 -4.75 18.74 -2.82
CA LYS A 12 -3.28 18.81 -2.66
C LYS A 12 -2.72 18.81 -1.22
N ASN A 13 -3.54 18.51 -0.22
CA ASN A 13 -3.07 18.45 1.16
C ASN A 13 -2.40 17.09 1.40
N PRO A 14 -1.25 17.08 2.08
CA PRO A 14 -0.60 15.83 2.47
C PRO A 14 -1.58 14.89 3.18
N ILE A 15 -1.61 13.64 2.74
CA ILE A 15 -2.36 12.58 3.39
C ILE A 15 -1.40 11.79 4.24
N VAL A 16 -1.73 11.63 5.52
CA VAL A 16 -1.03 10.73 6.42
C VAL A 16 -1.98 9.59 6.78
N MET A 17 -1.57 8.37 6.44
CA MET A 17 -2.26 7.14 6.83
C MET A 17 -1.45 6.44 7.92
N PRO A 18 -2.00 6.27 9.13
CA PRO A 18 -1.24 5.78 10.27
C PRO A 18 -0.79 4.33 10.06
N GLU A 19 -1.61 3.49 9.43
CA GLU A 19 -1.23 2.10 9.14
C GLU A 19 -2.00 1.48 7.97
N LEU A 20 -1.30 0.65 7.20
CA LEU A 20 -1.89 -0.30 6.26
C LEU A 20 -1.37 -1.69 6.60
N TRP A 21 -2.25 -2.68 6.70
CA TRP A 21 -1.82 -4.03 7.06
C TRP A 21 -2.63 -5.11 6.34
N ALA A 22 -2.02 -6.29 6.29
CA ALA A 22 -2.63 -7.54 5.84
C ALA A 22 -2.19 -8.66 6.79
N TYR A 23 -3.10 -9.60 7.06
CA TYR A 23 -2.94 -10.62 8.09
C TYR A 23 -3.48 -11.98 7.65
N VAL A 24 -2.83 -13.04 8.12
CA VAL A 24 -3.29 -14.43 8.04
C VAL A 24 -3.30 -15.01 9.44
N GLY A 25 -4.43 -15.59 9.83
CA GLY A 25 -4.55 -16.37 11.05
C GLY A 25 -5.71 -17.35 10.94
N GLY A 26 -5.43 -18.61 11.26
CA GLY A 26 -6.41 -19.70 11.32
C GLY A 26 -6.93 -20.18 9.94
N ALA A 27 -6.90 -21.51 9.76
CA ALA A 27 -7.61 -22.26 8.73
C ALA A 27 -7.47 -21.78 7.27
N ASN A 28 -6.24 -21.51 6.82
CA ASN A 28 -5.87 -21.27 5.42
C ASN A 28 -6.48 -20.01 4.78
N ARG A 29 -6.78 -18.97 5.55
CA ARG A 29 -7.31 -17.71 5.00
C ARG A 29 -6.19 -16.71 4.72
N GLN A 30 -5.52 -16.88 3.59
CA GLN A 30 -4.59 -15.85 3.11
C GLN A 30 -5.38 -14.62 2.63
N CYS A 31 -5.41 -13.56 3.44
CA CYS A 31 -6.00 -12.27 3.04
C CYS A 31 -4.92 -11.37 2.45
N GLN A 32 -4.68 -11.49 1.15
CA GLN A 32 -3.97 -10.45 0.40
C GLN A 32 -4.82 -9.18 0.43
N VAL A 33 -4.20 -8.04 0.74
CA VAL A 33 -4.86 -6.74 0.69
C VAL A 33 -4.20 -5.87 -0.38
N ALA A 34 -5.01 -5.18 -1.17
CA ALA A 34 -4.54 -4.21 -2.15
C ALA A 34 -5.20 -2.86 -1.90
N TYR A 35 -4.38 -1.83 -1.73
CA TYR A 35 -4.80 -0.45 -1.58
C TYR A 35 -4.47 0.31 -2.86
N LYS A 36 -5.38 1.20 -3.28
CA LYS A 36 -5.22 2.04 -4.47
C LYS A 36 -5.37 3.50 -4.07
N PHE A 37 -4.38 4.31 -4.45
CA PHE A 37 -4.33 5.74 -4.18
C PHE A 37 -4.32 6.48 -5.50
N ASN A 38 -5.30 7.35 -5.72
CA ASN A 38 -5.17 8.37 -6.77
C ASN A 38 -4.14 9.38 -6.27
N VAL A 39 -3.07 9.56 -7.05
CA VAL A 39 -1.94 10.41 -6.69
C VAL A 39 -1.64 11.49 -7.74
N GLU A 40 -2.57 11.74 -8.68
CA GLU A 40 -2.41 12.70 -9.79
C GLU A 40 -1.97 14.10 -9.33
N ASP A 41 -2.36 14.49 -8.12
CA ASP A 41 -2.10 15.81 -7.54
C ASP A 41 -0.91 15.84 -6.55
N TYR A 42 -0.12 14.78 -6.46
CA TYR A 42 0.95 14.60 -5.46
C TYR A 42 2.31 14.32 -6.11
N GLU A 43 3.39 14.73 -5.46
CA GLU A 43 4.74 14.60 -5.99
C GLU A 43 5.57 13.56 -5.26
N THR A 44 5.25 13.32 -3.99
CA THR A 44 6.07 12.59 -3.04
C THR A 44 5.29 11.51 -2.32
N PHE A 45 5.94 10.38 -2.11
CA PHE A 45 5.43 9.27 -1.31
C PHE A 45 6.49 8.82 -0.31
N TYR A 46 6.07 8.54 0.91
CA TYR A 46 6.94 8.16 2.01
C TYR A 46 6.34 7.01 2.81
N ILE A 47 7.19 6.08 3.22
CA ILE A 47 6.89 5.02 4.18
C ILE A 47 7.92 5.09 5.30
N GLU A 48 7.45 5.22 6.54
CA GLU A 48 8.35 5.21 7.69
C GLU A 48 8.96 3.82 7.91
N LYS A 49 8.14 2.77 7.99
CA LYS A 49 8.59 1.42 8.30
C LYS A 49 7.64 0.36 7.75
N ILE A 50 8.22 -0.81 7.43
CA ILE A 50 7.48 -2.03 7.12
C ILE A 50 7.80 -3.08 8.17
N GLU A 51 6.79 -3.51 8.91
CA GLU A 51 6.87 -4.55 9.93
C GLU A 51 6.36 -5.88 9.38
N LYS A 52 7.07 -6.94 9.76
CA LYS A 52 6.79 -8.31 9.35
C LYS A 52 6.79 -9.18 10.59
N TYR A 53 5.84 -10.11 10.68
CA TYR A 53 5.79 -11.10 11.75
C TYR A 53 5.80 -12.51 11.18
N ASN A 54 6.50 -13.40 11.89
CA ASN A 54 6.74 -14.80 11.54
C ASN A 54 7.66 -15.02 10.31
N ASN A 55 8.31 -13.98 9.76
CA ASN A 55 9.41 -13.96 8.76
C ASN A 55 9.32 -14.94 7.54
N GLN A 56 8.20 -15.63 7.33
CA GLN A 56 7.93 -16.41 6.13
C GLN A 56 7.80 -15.48 4.92
N TRP A 57 7.65 -16.05 3.72
CA TRP A 57 7.59 -15.33 2.44
C TRP A 57 6.48 -14.27 2.43
N ILE A 58 6.82 -13.09 2.94
CA ILE A 58 5.97 -11.91 3.00
C ILE A 58 6.41 -11.02 1.85
N THR A 59 5.51 -10.81 0.91
CA THR A 59 5.75 -9.91 -0.21
C THR A 59 4.92 -8.65 -0.04
N TYR A 60 5.53 -7.53 -0.35
CA TYR A 60 4.83 -6.30 -0.62
C TYR A 60 5.27 -5.84 -1.99
N SER A 61 4.34 -5.26 -2.75
CA SER A 61 4.65 -4.70 -4.05
C SER A 61 3.96 -3.36 -4.21
N PHE A 62 4.62 -2.51 -4.97
CA PHE A 62 4.13 -1.19 -5.28
C PHE A 62 4.18 -1.00 -6.79
N VAL A 63 3.07 -0.53 -7.34
CA VAL A 63 2.93 -0.32 -8.78
C VAL A 63 2.43 1.10 -8.98
N GLY A 64 3.16 1.87 -9.79
CA GLY A 64 2.71 3.16 -10.27
C GLY A 64 2.14 3.03 -11.67
N THR A 65 0.99 3.64 -11.91
CA THR A 65 0.38 3.72 -13.24
C THR A 65 0.37 5.17 -13.71
N THR A 66 0.93 5.43 -14.89
CA THR A 66 0.95 6.76 -15.52
C THR A 66 -0.41 7.11 -16.13
N SER A 67 -0.63 8.38 -16.50
CA SER A 67 -1.87 8.83 -17.17
C SER A 67 -2.13 8.09 -18.50
N GLY A 68 -1.09 7.62 -19.18
CA GLY A 68 -1.18 6.78 -20.37
C GLY A 68 -1.51 5.30 -20.10
N GLY A 69 -1.74 4.91 -18.84
CA GLY A 69 -2.07 3.54 -18.44
C GLY A 69 -0.88 2.59 -18.29
N ILE A 70 0.35 3.08 -18.44
CA ILE A 70 1.57 2.26 -18.30
C ILE A 70 1.81 2.00 -16.82
N SER A 71 1.91 0.72 -16.44
CA SER A 71 2.14 0.30 -15.06
C SER A 71 3.58 -0.18 -14.86
N THR A 72 4.24 0.34 -13.84
CA THR A 72 5.65 0.06 -13.53
C THR A 72 5.79 -0.39 -12.09
N ASN A 73 6.54 -1.47 -11.86
CA ASN A 73 6.94 -1.86 -10.51
C ASN A 73 7.90 -0.82 -9.95
N LEU A 74 7.60 -0.35 -8.76
CA LEU A 74 8.36 0.71 -8.11
C LEU A 74 9.23 0.10 -7.02
N SER A 75 10.50 0.48 -7.02
CA SER A 75 11.44 0.10 -5.95
C SER A 75 11.34 1.13 -4.84
N TYR A 76 10.86 0.71 -3.67
CA TYR A 76 10.63 1.60 -2.53
C TYR A 76 11.77 1.54 -1.51
N SER A 77 12.32 2.71 -1.15
CA SER A 77 13.27 2.85 -0.04
C SER A 77 12.55 3.31 1.22
N ILE A 78 12.47 2.43 2.22
CA ILE A 78 11.89 2.75 3.53
C ILE A 78 12.65 3.93 4.16
N GLY A 79 11.92 4.87 4.76
CA GLY A 79 12.47 6.05 5.43
C GLY A 79 12.96 7.15 4.47
N LYS A 80 12.62 7.08 3.18
CA LYS A 80 12.97 8.12 2.18
C LYS A 80 11.76 8.57 1.38
N ASP A 81 11.75 9.84 1.02
CA ASP A 81 10.78 10.37 0.06
C ASP A 81 11.07 9.85 -1.34
N MET A 82 10.01 9.49 -2.06
CA MET A 82 10.09 9.05 -3.45
C MET A 82 9.25 9.92 -4.35
N ASN A 83 9.83 10.24 -5.51
CA ASN A 83 9.12 10.96 -6.54
C ASN A 83 8.06 10.04 -7.18
N ILE A 84 6.81 10.46 -7.12
CA ILE A 84 5.65 9.80 -7.71
C ILE A 84 4.90 10.69 -8.70
N SER A 85 5.41 11.88 -9.01
CA SER A 85 4.79 12.82 -9.96
C SER A 85 4.50 12.25 -11.36
N PRO A 86 5.21 11.22 -11.87
CA PRO A 86 4.85 10.60 -13.15
C PRO A 86 3.57 9.75 -13.11
N TYR A 87 3.04 9.42 -11.93
CA TYR A 87 1.95 8.46 -11.75
C TYR A 87 0.64 9.16 -11.40
N VAL A 88 -0.47 8.61 -11.87
CA VAL A 88 -1.83 9.02 -11.47
C VAL A 88 -2.45 8.07 -10.45
N LEU A 89 -1.91 6.85 -10.36
CA LEU A 89 -2.37 5.82 -9.44
C LEU A 89 -1.16 5.10 -8.83
N LEU A 90 -1.18 4.93 -7.51
CA LEU A 90 -0.32 3.98 -6.82
C LEU A 90 -1.16 2.82 -6.31
N ARG A 91 -0.70 1.61 -6.56
CA ARG A 91 -1.24 0.39 -5.97
C ARG A 91 -0.22 -0.20 -5.03
N ILE A 92 -0.64 -0.41 -3.79
CA ILE A 92 0.14 -1.13 -2.77
C ILE A 92 -0.52 -2.49 -2.57
N THR A 93 0.25 -3.56 -2.71
CA THR A 93 -0.22 -4.91 -2.42
C THR A 93 0.58 -5.47 -1.26
N LEU A 94 -0.14 -5.98 -0.26
CA LEU A 94 0.41 -6.61 0.92
C LEU A 94 -0.02 -8.07 0.93
N THR A 95 0.97 -8.96 0.86
CA THR A 95 0.76 -10.40 0.82
C THR A 95 1.51 -11.04 1.98
N PRO A 96 0.80 -11.35 3.08
CA PRO A 96 1.37 -12.15 4.15
C PRO A 96 1.71 -13.56 3.66
N GLY A 97 2.66 -14.22 4.33
CA GLY A 97 3.12 -15.57 3.98
C GLY A 97 2.02 -16.63 4.08
N SER A 98 2.26 -17.79 3.45
CA SER A 98 1.33 -18.93 3.45
C SER A 98 1.08 -19.46 4.85
N ASP A 99 -0.16 -19.86 5.13
CA ASP A 99 -0.56 -20.40 6.43
C ASP A 99 0.20 -21.71 6.75
N THR A 100 0.94 -21.69 7.86
CA THR A 100 1.60 -22.88 8.43
C THR A 100 0.98 -23.28 9.77
N GLY A 101 -0.26 -22.86 10.03
CA GLY A 101 -0.91 -22.92 11.34
C GLY A 101 -0.44 -21.83 12.30
N LYS A 102 0.26 -20.80 11.79
CA LYS A 102 0.84 -19.70 12.58
C LYS A 102 0.41 -18.36 12.01
N GLU A 103 0.04 -17.46 12.90
CA GLU A 103 -0.31 -16.09 12.56
C GLU A 103 0.86 -15.38 11.85
N SER A 104 0.56 -14.64 10.78
CA SER A 104 1.56 -13.90 10.00
C SER A 104 0.98 -12.58 9.52
N PHE A 105 1.77 -11.50 9.54
CA PHE A 105 1.33 -10.20 9.05
C PHE A 105 2.42 -9.43 8.34
N VAL A 106 1.96 -8.46 7.53
CA VAL A 106 2.76 -7.38 6.99
C VAL A 106 2.04 -6.06 7.24
N ARG A 107 2.76 -5.08 7.80
CA ARG A 107 2.24 -3.76 8.16
C ARG A 107 3.16 -2.67 7.64
N ILE A 108 2.59 -1.67 6.98
CA ILE A 108 3.24 -0.39 6.69
C ILE A 108 2.78 0.57 7.78
N THR A 109 3.73 1.17 8.51
CA THR A 109 3.42 2.21 9.50
C THR A 109 3.72 3.59 8.91
N ASN A 110 2.84 4.54 9.19
CA ASN A 110 2.96 5.95 8.83
C ASN A 110 3.34 6.17 7.36
N LEU A 111 2.34 6.00 6.51
CA LEU A 111 2.42 6.32 5.08
C LEU A 111 2.05 7.80 4.89
N ARG A 112 2.82 8.51 4.07
CA ARG A 112 2.53 9.88 3.67
C ARG A 112 2.55 10.03 2.16
N ILE A 113 1.58 10.76 1.62
CA ILE A 113 1.52 11.18 0.23
C ILE A 113 1.37 12.71 0.22
N SER A 114 2.27 13.43 -0.46
CA SER A 114 2.28 14.90 -0.54
C SER A 114 2.66 15.42 -1.91
#